data_AF-A0A2V9BL35-F1
#
_entry.id   AF-A0A2V9BL35-F1
#
_cell.length_a   1.000
_cell.length_b   1.000
_cell.length_c   1.000
_cell.angle_alpha   90.00
_cell.angle_beta   90.00
_cell.angle_gamma   90.00
#
_symmetry.space_group_name_H-M   'P 1'
#
loop_
_entity.id
_entity.type
_entity.pdbx_description
1 polymer ?
#
loop_
_entity_poly.entity_id
_entity_poly.type
_entity_poly.pdbx_seq_one_letter_code
_entity_poly.pdbx_strand_id
1 'polypeptide(L)'
;GCRVAGATLGPEGVLVWDGVRFHYAAAYKVNAVDTTGAGDIFHGAFVYALLQEWPLGRALDFSCAAAGLNCTALGARGGIRPLTEIERLMCEGSRHAPAYDQKVLGRSAAS
;
A
#
# COMPACT_ATOMS: atom_id res chain seq x y z
N GLY A 1 -16.00 -16.05 8.70
CA GLY A 1 -14.64 -15.61 9.08
C GLY A 1 -14.27 -14.34 8.32
N CYS A 2 -13.11 -13.74 8.62
CA CYS A 2 -12.60 -12.58 7.89
C CYS A 2 -12.38 -12.91 6.40
N ARG A 3 -12.73 -12.00 5.49
CA ARG A 3 -12.62 -12.21 4.04
C ARG A 3 -11.24 -11.86 3.48
N VAL A 4 -10.51 -10.96 4.14
CA VAL A 4 -9.20 -10.46 3.71
C VAL A 4 -8.32 -10.24 4.94
N ALA A 5 -7.07 -10.71 4.91
CA ALA A 5 -6.08 -10.47 5.95
C ALA A 5 -4.80 -9.91 5.35
N GLY A 6 -4.23 -8.87 5.95
CA GLY A 6 -3.05 -8.19 5.39
C GLY A 6 -2.10 -7.67 6.46
N ALA A 7 -0.84 -7.54 6.07
CA ALA A 7 0.23 -6.97 6.90
C ALA A 7 0.99 -5.91 6.11
N THR A 8 1.14 -4.73 6.71
CA THR A 8 2.10 -3.72 6.22
C THR A 8 3.51 -4.12 6.67
N LEU A 9 4.47 -3.96 5.78
CA LEU A 9 5.85 -4.46 5.92
C LEU A 9 6.86 -3.30 5.87
N GLY A 10 6.41 -2.08 6.20
CA GLY A 10 7.23 -0.88 6.13
C GLY A 10 7.79 -0.66 4.71
N PRO A 11 9.12 -0.51 4.54
CA PRO A 11 9.74 -0.31 3.22
C PRO A 11 9.50 -1.45 2.23
N GLU A 12 9.13 -2.64 2.69
CA GLU A 12 8.82 -3.77 1.82
C GLU A 12 7.40 -3.69 1.25
N GLY A 13 6.55 -2.77 1.72
CA GLY A 13 5.21 -2.55 1.18
C GLY A 13 4.11 -3.28 1.96
N VAL A 14 3.23 -3.99 1.27
CA VAL A 14 2.08 -4.66 1.88
C VAL A 14 1.82 -6.03 1.23
N LEU A 15 1.52 -7.03 2.06
CA LEU A 15 1.12 -8.38 1.65
C LEU A 15 -0.29 -8.68 2.17
N VAL A 16 -1.17 -9.16 1.29
CA VAL A 16 -2.58 -9.41 1.60
C VAL A 16 -3.03 -10.75 1.06
N TRP A 17 -3.76 -11.51 1.86
CA TRP A 17 -4.47 -12.73 1.47
C TRP A 17 -5.96 -12.44 1.29
N ASP A 18 -6.52 -12.75 0.12
CA ASP A 18 -7.93 -12.52 -0.21
C ASP A 18 -8.85 -13.75 0.00
N GLY A 19 -8.31 -14.82 0.61
CA GLY A 19 -9.00 -16.11 0.71
C GLY A 19 -8.62 -17.10 -0.39
N VAL A 20 -8.04 -16.63 -1.49
CA VAL A 20 -7.67 -17.45 -2.66
C VAL A 20 -6.19 -17.29 -3.02
N ARG A 21 -5.65 -16.08 -2.98
CA ARG A 21 -4.28 -15.79 -3.37
C ARG A 21 -3.68 -14.64 -2.57
N PHE A 22 -2.36 -14.53 -2.64
CA PHE A 22 -1.64 -13.38 -2.12
C PHE A 22 -1.59 -12.24 -3.14
N HIS A 23 -1.74 -11.03 -2.63
CA HIS A 23 -1.53 -9.76 -3.32
C HIS A 23 -0.38 -9.02 -2.63
N TYR A 24 0.53 -8.48 -3.43
CA TYR A 24 1.68 -7.75 -2.93
C TYR A 24 1.88 -6.46 -3.72
N ALA A 25 2.12 -5.37 -3.00
CA ALA A 25 2.52 -4.10 -3.56
C ALA A 25 3.76 -3.59 -2.79
N ALA A 26 4.85 -3.37 -3.51
CA ALA A 26 6.07 -2.79 -2.95
C ALA A 26 5.86 -1.29 -2.63
N ALA A 27 6.43 -0.83 -1.53
CA ALA A 27 6.36 0.57 -1.14
C ALA A 27 7.10 1.48 -2.13
N TYR A 28 6.66 2.74 -2.22
CA TYR A 28 7.34 3.78 -2.96
C TYR A 28 8.58 4.26 -2.21
N LYS A 29 9.66 4.54 -2.96
CA LYS A 29 10.82 5.24 -2.42
C LYS A 29 10.45 6.71 -2.26
N VAL A 30 10.49 7.18 -1.02
CA VAL A 30 10.23 8.56 -0.64
C VAL A 30 11.34 9.04 0.28
N ASN A 31 11.57 10.36 0.32
CA ASN A 31 12.46 10.97 1.30
C ASN A 31 11.73 11.04 2.65
N ALA A 32 11.75 9.94 3.40
CA ALA A 32 11.04 9.84 4.66
C ALA A 32 11.68 10.74 5.74
N VAL A 33 10.84 11.54 6.40
CA VAL A 33 11.19 12.45 7.50
C VAL A 33 10.67 11.90 8.83
N ASP A 34 9.44 11.37 8.85
CA ASP A 34 8.79 10.81 10.04
C ASP A 34 7.77 9.75 9.62
N THR A 35 7.86 8.52 10.14
CA THR A 35 6.94 7.42 9.79
C THR A 35 5.71 7.33 10.68
N THR A 36 5.57 8.23 11.66
CA THR A 36 4.42 8.29 12.55
C THR A 36 3.13 8.40 11.73
N GLY A 37 2.13 7.57 12.06
CA GLY A 37 0.82 7.58 11.39
C GLY A 37 0.78 6.93 9.99
N ALA A 38 1.90 6.41 9.45
CA ALA A 38 1.91 5.77 8.13
C ALA A 38 0.88 4.63 8.00
N GLY A 39 0.73 3.82 9.07
CA GLY A 39 -0.28 2.77 9.13
C GLY A 39 -1.72 3.34 9.11
N ASP A 40 -1.99 4.40 9.87
CA ASP A 40 -3.32 5.02 9.90
C ASP A 40 -3.69 5.60 8.53
N ILE A 41 -2.73 6.26 7.86
CA ILE A 41 -2.92 6.78 6.51
C ILE A 41 -3.10 5.64 5.50
N PHE A 42 -2.34 4.55 5.60
CA PHE A 42 -2.52 3.37 4.76
C PHE A 42 -3.96 2.84 4.88
N HIS A 43 -4.44 2.62 6.10
CA HIS A 43 -5.79 2.09 6.34
C HIS A 43 -6.89 3.06 5.90
N GLY A 44 -6.73 4.37 6.17
CA GLY A 44 -7.67 5.39 5.70
C GLY A 44 -7.77 5.43 4.17
N ALA A 45 -6.63 5.38 3.49
CA ALA A 45 -6.56 5.28 2.03
C ALA A 45 -7.14 3.96 1.50
N PHE A 46 -6.95 2.86 2.24
CA PHE A 46 -7.50 1.55 1.87
C PHE A 46 -9.02 1.55 1.96
N VAL A 47 -9.59 2.05 3.06
CA VAL A 47 -11.04 2.23 3.23
C VAL A 47 -11.60 3.14 2.14
N TYR A 48 -10.92 4.26 1.83
CA TYR A 48 -11.31 5.12 0.72
C TYR A 48 -11.37 4.34 -0.61
N ALA A 49 -10.31 3.60 -0.96
CA ALA A 49 -10.26 2.81 -2.20
C ALA A 49 -11.33 1.72 -2.27
N LEU A 50 -11.66 1.08 -1.14
CA LEU A 50 -12.76 0.11 -1.06
C LEU A 50 -14.12 0.76 -1.33
N LEU A 51 -14.36 1.96 -0.80
CA LEU A 51 -15.58 2.74 -1.06
C LEU A 51 -15.69 3.21 -2.52
N GLN A 52 -14.56 3.32 -3.21
CA GLN A 52 -14.52 3.56 -4.66
C GLN A 52 -14.66 2.28 -5.50
N GLU A 53 -14.87 1.12 -4.87
CA GLU A 53 -14.99 -0.19 -5.52
C GLU A 53 -13.77 -0.55 -6.40
N TRP A 54 -12.58 -0.08 -6.01
CA TRP A 54 -11.37 -0.36 -6.78
C TRP A 54 -10.92 -1.82 -6.65
N PRO A 55 -10.28 -2.39 -7.70
CA PRO A 55 -9.63 -3.69 -7.59
C PRO A 55 -8.60 -3.71 -6.45
N LEU A 56 -8.52 -4.82 -5.72
CA LEU A 56 -7.67 -4.95 -4.52
C LEU A 56 -6.22 -4.50 -4.78
N GLY A 57 -5.62 -4.91 -5.90
CA GLY A 57 -4.25 -4.50 -6.26
C GLY A 57 -4.09 -2.97 -6.37
N ARG A 58 -5.07 -2.26 -6.96
CA ARG A 58 -5.06 -0.79 -7.03
C ARG A 58 -5.27 -0.17 -5.66
N ALA A 59 -6.15 -0.74 -4.83
CA ALA A 59 -6.39 -0.26 -3.48
C ALA A 59 -5.10 -0.33 -2.63
N LEU A 60 -4.39 -1.45 -2.67
CA LEU A 60 -3.11 -1.61 -1.97
C LEU A 60 -2.06 -0.63 -2.48
N ASP A 61 -1.98 -0.45 -3.80
CA ASP A 61 -1.02 0.46 -4.39
C ASP A 61 -1.24 1.92 -3.99
N PHE A 62 -2.49 2.37 -4.05
CA PHE A 62 -2.91 3.69 -3.61
C PHE A 62 -2.62 3.92 -2.11
N SER A 63 -2.92 2.92 -1.28
CA SER A 63 -2.61 2.98 0.15
C SER A 63 -1.11 3.08 0.44
N CYS A 64 -0.28 2.35 -0.30
CA CYS A 64 1.18 2.48 -0.21
C CYS A 64 1.67 3.88 -0.61
N ALA A 65 1.11 4.46 -1.69
CA ALA A 65 1.46 5.80 -2.14
C ALA A 65 1.07 6.86 -1.10
N ALA A 66 -0.16 6.81 -0.58
CA ALA A 66 -0.65 7.75 0.43
C ALA A 66 0.17 7.69 1.73
N ALA A 67 0.48 6.48 2.21
CA ALA A 67 1.31 6.28 3.40
C ALA A 67 2.74 6.79 3.18
N GLY A 68 3.34 6.49 2.01
CA GLY A 68 4.67 6.98 1.65
C GLY A 68 4.74 8.51 1.61
N LEU A 69 3.76 9.18 1.01
CA LEU A 69 3.68 10.65 1.01
C LEU A 69 3.52 11.21 2.42
N ASN A 70 2.74 10.57 3.29
CA ASN A 70 2.63 11.00 4.69
C ASN A 70 3.99 11.00 5.38
N CYS A 71 4.82 9.99 5.10
CA CYS A 71 6.15 9.89 5.68
C CYS A 71 7.10 11.03 5.29
N THR A 72 6.77 11.86 4.29
CA THR A 72 7.64 12.96 3.83
C THR A 72 7.52 14.24 4.68
N ALA A 73 6.68 14.24 5.72
CA ALA A 73 6.45 15.38 6.60
C ALA A 73 6.35 14.94 8.06
N LEU A 74 6.56 15.88 8.98
CA LEU A 74 6.56 15.63 10.42
C LEU A 74 5.14 15.37 10.97
N GLY A 75 5.00 14.36 11.83
CA GLY A 75 3.79 14.05 12.57
C GLY A 75 2.81 13.13 11.84
N ALA A 76 1.89 12.52 12.60
CA ALA A 76 0.99 11.45 12.17
C ALA A 76 0.13 11.75 10.92
N ARG A 77 -0.11 13.04 10.63
CA ARG A 77 -0.95 13.52 9.52
C ARG A 77 -0.28 14.64 8.72
N GLY A 78 1.02 14.85 8.91
CA GLY A 78 1.74 16.01 8.37
C GLY A 78 1.86 15.99 6.85
N GLY A 79 1.76 14.81 6.22
CA GLY A 79 1.97 14.63 4.79
C GLY A 79 0.77 14.05 4.05
N ILE A 80 -0.46 14.21 4.56
CA ILE A 80 -1.66 13.85 3.79
C ILE A 80 -1.70 14.71 2.53
N ARG A 81 -1.83 14.07 1.36
CA ARG A 81 -1.80 14.74 0.06
C ARG A 81 -3.13 14.64 -0.70
N PRO A 82 -3.40 15.58 -1.62
CA PRO A 82 -4.52 15.47 -2.55
C PRO A 82 -4.43 14.21 -3.41
N LEU A 83 -5.59 13.73 -3.89
CA LEU A 83 -5.68 12.55 -4.77
C LEU A 83 -4.74 12.64 -5.97
N THR A 84 -4.67 13.83 -6.60
CA THR A 84 -3.81 14.07 -7.76
C THR A 84 -2.33 13.84 -7.48
N GLU A 85 -1.84 14.15 -6.28
CA GLU A 85 -0.45 13.90 -5.89
C GLU A 85 -0.21 12.43 -5.57
N ILE A 86 -1.18 11.75 -4.96
CA ILE A 86 -1.09 10.30 -4.70
C ILE A 86 -1.05 9.54 -6.03
N GLU A 87 -1.96 9.85 -6.96
CA GLU A 87 -1.99 9.24 -8.29
C GLU A 87 -0.74 9.58 -9.10
N ARG A 88 -0.21 10.80 -8.99
CA ARG A 88 1.06 11.17 -9.62
C ARG A 88 2.21 10.31 -9.10
N LEU A 89 2.31 10.09 -7.78
CA LEU A 89 3.31 9.17 -7.24
C LEU A 89 3.11 7.75 -7.78
N MET A 90 1.87 7.31 -7.98
CA MET A 90 1.60 5.99 -8.57
C MET A 90 2.09 5.86 -10.01
N CYS A 91 1.97 6.92 -10.80
CA CYS A 91 2.40 6.94 -12.19
C CYS A 91 3.92 7.11 -12.36
N GLU A 92 4.53 7.98 -11.54
CA GLU A 92 5.90 8.46 -11.75
C GLU A 92 6.90 7.93 -10.71
N GLY A 93 6.41 7.40 -9.59
CA GLY A 93 7.20 7.05 -8.42
C GLY A 93 8.04 5.80 -8.61
N SER A 94 9.31 5.88 -8.19
CA SER A 94 10.15 4.69 -8.07
C SER A 94 9.79 3.87 -6.81
N ARG A 95 9.95 2.55 -6.88
CA ARG A 95 9.64 1.63 -5.78
C ARG A 95 10.88 0.98 -5.19
N HIS A 96 10.75 0.47 -3.97
CA HIS A 96 11.69 -0.49 -3.42
C HIS A 96 11.72 -1.76 -4.26
N ALA A 97 12.85 -2.47 -4.24
CA ALA A 97 12.92 -3.77 -4.88
C ALA A 97 11.87 -4.69 -4.24
N PRO A 98 11.11 -5.47 -5.03
CA PRO A 98 10.07 -6.32 -4.48
C PRO A 98 10.69 -7.40 -3.59
N ALA A 99 10.21 -7.50 -2.35
CA ALA A 99 10.61 -8.55 -1.42
C ALA A 99 10.01 -9.91 -1.80
N TYR A 100 8.88 -9.90 -2.52
CA TYR A 100 8.16 -11.10 -2.96
C TYR A 100 7.96 -11.10 -4.48
N ASP A 101 8.26 -12.25 -5.11
CA ASP A 101 7.97 -12.46 -6.52
C ASP A 101 6.48 -12.78 -6.73
N GLN A 102 5.81 -12.01 -7.58
CA GLN A 102 4.41 -12.24 -7.94
C GLN A 102 4.18 -13.65 -8.54
N LYS A 103 5.19 -14.26 -9.17
CA LYS A 103 5.11 -15.64 -9.68
C LYS A 103 5.02 -16.68 -8.56
N VAL A 104 5.59 -16.38 -7.39
CA VAL A 104 5.54 -17.26 -6.21
C VAL A 104 4.20 -17.08 -5.47
N LEU A 105 3.72 -15.85 -5.37
CA LEU A 105 2.45 -15.51 -4.70
C LEU A 105 1.20 -16.10 -5.39
N GLY A 106 1.29 -16.40 -6.70
CA GLY A 106 0.21 -17.01 -7.47
C GLY A 106 0.08 -18.54 -7.34
N ARG A 107 0.98 -19.24 -6.65
CA ARG A 107 0.99 -20.71 -6.58
C ARG A 107 0.17 -21.34 -5.45
N SER A 108 -0.42 -20.55 -4.55
CA SER A 108 -1.18 -21.07 -3.41
C SER A 108 -2.69 -20.89 -3.60
N ALA A 109 -3.29 -21.71 -4.47
CA ALA A 109 -4.75 -21.88 -4.54
C ALA A 109 -5.19 -23.23 -5.17
N ALA A 110 -4.29 -24.21 -5.27
CA ALA A 110 -4.59 -25.52 -5.82
C ALA A 110 -4.19 -26.61 -4.82
N SER A 111 -5.07 -26.83 -3.84
CA SER A 111 -5.12 -28.06 -3.02
C SER A 111 -6.55 -28.29 -2.59
#